data_AF-A0A177BE36-F1
#
_entry.id   AF-A0A177BE36-F1
#
_cell.length_a   1.000
_cell.length_b   1.000
_cell.length_c   1.000
_cell.angle_alpha   90.00
_cell.angle_beta   90.00
_cell.angle_gamma   90.00
#
_symmetry.space_group_name_H-M   'P 1'
#
loop_
_entity.id
_entity.type
_entity.pdbx_description
1 polymer ?
#
loop_
_entity_poly.entity_id
_entity_poly.type
_entity_poly.pdbx_seq_one_letter_code
_entity_poly.pdbx_strand_id
1 'polypeptide(L)'
;IILRLDRKSGMNVWAREPVNYKMDGSESINFQYFDMDTYVVGFLFKMVIIIVLIDNKSEIRLFDGIIESKLTILRFFGVTEERNSVCLHVHSYEPYFFVNVPNGFKSGDVERFMNKLNMEMLKEGTNLTRTYTKNVHPVTNVNFVYKKNIFGFTPIEKTPYLKISVTQHRFISVAVKILLDGFICPGYQAERHFFKIFEANVNVTLRFLVDKGISGCSWLKLPSHKYSVRGKDCSGRKTSTCQIECDIDWHSLVSLGCEDEWSKIVQFRLLSFDIECSGRKGIFPEPQHDSVIQIANVVQNYGSTEHIIRNVFTFKKCAPLADASVYSYDKEEDMLEIIQRNYKLRSYTLNSVSYYFLQQQKEDVHYSIITDLQNESEFTRRRLAVYCLKDAKLPLLLIEKLTLLVNTIEMSRVTGIVIRDILNRGEQIKVFSQLIRKAHEKNLIIPTVKVAENADFEGATVIEPIRGHFRIY
;
A
#
# COMPACT_ATOMS: atom_id res chain seq x y z
N ILE A 1 10.71 -3.43 15.35
CA ILE A 1 12.16 -3.67 15.52
C ILE A 1 12.77 -2.48 16.28
N ILE A 2 12.99 -1.32 15.64
CA ILE A 2 13.62 -0.13 16.26
C ILE A 2 12.97 0.30 17.59
N LEU A 3 11.64 0.51 17.63
CA LEU A 3 10.95 0.89 18.87
C LEU A 3 10.98 -0.16 20.00
N ARG A 4 11.22 -1.44 19.68
CA ARG A 4 11.39 -2.50 20.68
C ARG A 4 12.83 -2.54 21.19
N LEU A 5 13.79 -2.17 20.34
CA LEU A 5 15.21 -2.06 20.67
C LEU A 5 15.47 -0.90 21.64
N ASP A 6 14.82 0.24 21.46
CA ASP A 6 14.86 1.35 22.43
C ASP A 6 14.33 0.93 23.82
N ARG A 7 13.19 0.20 23.86
CA ARG A 7 12.57 -0.21 25.14
C ARG A 7 13.41 -1.21 25.93
N LYS A 8 14.09 -2.16 25.27
CA LYS A 8 14.95 -3.15 25.95
C LYS A 8 16.34 -2.60 26.30
N SER A 9 16.86 -1.63 25.53
CA SER A 9 18.19 -1.03 25.80
C SER A 9 18.18 0.08 26.86
N GLY A 10 17.01 0.58 27.26
CA GLY A 10 16.90 1.70 28.21
C GLY A 10 17.42 3.03 27.65
N MET A 11 17.86 3.05 26.39
CA MET A 11 18.45 4.18 25.69
C MET A 11 17.54 4.56 24.53
N ASN A 12 17.02 5.79 24.54
CA ASN A 12 16.11 6.33 23.52
C ASN A 12 16.87 6.75 22.24
N VAL A 13 17.91 6.00 21.86
CA VAL A 13 18.94 6.40 20.88
C VAL A 13 18.46 6.20 19.43
N TRP A 14 17.43 5.38 19.21
CA TRP A 14 17.06 4.86 17.89
C TRP A 14 15.70 5.39 17.44
N ALA A 15 14.95 5.99 18.37
CA ALA A 15 13.66 6.60 18.12
C ALA A 15 13.76 7.72 17.07
N ARG A 16 12.64 8.05 16.45
CA ARG A 16 12.53 9.29 15.67
C ARG A 16 12.52 10.46 16.64
N GLU A 17 12.99 11.61 16.16
CA GLU A 17 12.92 12.86 16.92
C GLU A 17 11.49 13.09 17.44
N PRO A 18 11.32 13.64 18.65
CA PRO A 18 10.00 13.95 19.18
C PRO A 18 9.20 14.83 18.23
N VAL A 19 7.88 14.63 18.22
CA VAL A 19 7.03 15.42 17.35
C VAL A 19 6.89 16.84 17.89
N ASN A 20 7.18 17.83 17.04
CA ASN A 20 7.11 19.25 17.39
C ASN A 20 5.76 19.92 17.05
N TYR A 21 4.79 19.16 16.55
CA TYR A 21 3.44 19.66 16.25
C TYR A 21 2.56 19.67 17.50
N LYS A 22 1.64 20.62 17.58
CA LYS A 22 0.52 20.54 18.52
C LYS A 22 -0.39 19.38 18.12
N MET A 23 -0.37 18.33 18.93
CA MET A 23 -1.16 17.11 18.75
C MET A 23 -2.64 17.29 19.15
N ASP A 24 -3.24 18.40 18.75
CA ASP A 24 -4.63 18.79 19.05
C ASP A 24 -5.46 19.09 17.79
N GLY A 25 -4.85 18.98 16.60
CA GLY A 25 -5.50 19.27 15.33
C GLY A 25 -5.56 20.75 14.96
N SER A 26 -4.93 21.64 15.75
CA SER A 26 -4.91 23.08 15.48
C SER A 26 -3.93 23.50 14.38
N GLU A 27 -2.95 22.66 14.07
CA GLU A 27 -1.93 22.92 13.04
C GLU A 27 -2.19 22.09 11.79
N SER A 28 -1.71 22.54 10.62
CA SER A 28 -1.75 21.68 9.43
C SER A 28 -0.57 20.72 9.42
N ILE A 29 -0.78 19.48 8.99
CA ILE A 29 0.29 18.49 8.85
C ILE A 29 0.50 18.20 7.37
N ASN A 30 1.74 18.35 6.90
CA ASN A 30 2.16 17.95 5.57
C ASN A 30 3.05 16.71 5.68
N PHE A 31 2.82 15.72 4.83
CA PHE A 31 3.64 14.52 4.83
C PHE A 31 3.70 13.87 3.44
N GLN A 32 4.83 13.26 3.13
CA GLN A 32 4.95 12.41 1.95
C GLN A 32 4.49 11.01 2.32
N TYR A 33 3.49 10.49 1.62
CA TYR A 33 3.05 9.11 1.81
C TYR A 33 3.90 8.15 0.98
N PHE A 34 4.05 6.91 1.43
CA PHE A 34 4.80 5.88 0.69
C PHE A 34 4.00 4.59 0.50
N ASP A 35 3.08 4.25 1.41
CA ASP A 35 2.24 3.06 1.26
C ASP A 35 0.79 3.35 1.66
N MET A 36 -0.12 2.53 1.13
CA MET A 36 -1.53 2.54 1.47
C MET A 36 -2.05 1.13 1.70
N ASP A 37 -2.95 0.98 2.67
CA ASP A 37 -3.76 -0.22 2.82
C ASP A 37 -5.22 0.10 3.08
N THR A 38 -6.04 -0.95 3.13
CA THR A 38 -7.45 -0.86 3.49
C THR A 38 -7.75 -1.82 4.62
N TYR A 39 -8.61 -1.42 5.54
CA TYR A 39 -9.13 -2.32 6.56
C TYR A 39 -10.60 -1.99 6.86
N VAL A 40 -11.28 -2.94 7.47
CA VAL A 40 -12.70 -2.82 7.85
C VAL A 40 -12.78 -2.84 9.36
N VAL A 41 -13.42 -1.84 9.95
CA VAL A 41 -13.65 -1.80 11.40
C VAL A 41 -14.97 -2.49 11.73
N GLY A 42 -14.94 -3.38 12.73
CA GLY A 42 -16.11 -4.13 13.21
C GLY A 42 -17.02 -3.38 14.19
N PHE A 43 -16.60 -2.20 14.70
CA PHE A 43 -17.32 -1.41 15.69
C PHE A 43 -17.06 0.09 15.46
N LEU A 44 -18.10 0.90 15.23
CA LEU A 44 -17.90 2.35 15.17
C LEU A 44 -17.58 2.88 16.57
N PHE A 45 -16.42 3.52 16.72
CA PHE A 45 -16.19 4.50 17.77
C PHE A 45 -17.23 5.61 17.62
N LYS A 46 -17.70 6.18 18.75
CA LYS A 46 -18.41 7.47 18.78
C LYS A 46 -17.53 8.53 18.13
N MET A 47 -17.60 8.68 16.81
CA MET A 47 -17.15 9.89 16.16
C MET A 47 -18.34 10.83 16.24
N VAL A 48 -18.31 11.71 17.25
CA VAL A 48 -19.19 12.87 17.28
C VAL A 48 -18.86 13.64 15.99
N ILE A 49 -19.77 13.60 15.01
CA ILE A 49 -19.70 14.41 13.81
C ILE A 49 -19.86 15.86 14.28
N ILE A 50 -18.75 16.49 14.66
CA ILE A 50 -18.67 17.95 14.75
C ILE A 50 -18.14 18.41 13.38
N ILE A 51 -18.99 18.31 12.36
CA ILE A 51 -18.87 19.18 11.18
C ILE A 51 -19.71 20.40 11.53
N VAL A 52 -19.09 21.34 12.24
CA VAL A 52 -19.66 22.68 12.44
C VAL A 52 -19.53 23.43 11.12
N LEU A 53 -20.69 23.72 10.53
CA LEU A 53 -21.06 24.95 9.83
C LEU A 53 -19.91 25.71 9.15
N ILE A 54 -19.55 25.33 7.93
CA ILE A 54 -19.13 26.31 6.90
C ILE A 54 -19.77 25.86 5.59
N ASP A 55 -20.70 26.70 5.11
CA ASP A 55 -21.50 26.63 3.88
C ASP A 55 -22.94 26.08 4.03
N ASN A 56 -23.86 27.05 4.15
CA ASN A 56 -25.32 26.93 4.20
C ASN A 56 -25.93 26.33 2.92
N LYS A 57 -25.68 25.05 2.60
CA LYS A 57 -26.42 24.33 1.53
C LYS A 57 -26.23 22.80 1.51
N SER A 58 -26.47 22.13 2.63
CA SER A 58 -26.79 20.68 2.60
C SER A 58 -27.32 20.23 3.96
N GLU A 59 -28.58 19.77 4.01
CA GLU A 59 -29.14 19.10 5.18
C GLU A 59 -28.34 17.82 5.47
N ILE A 60 -27.63 17.80 6.60
CA ILE A 60 -27.07 16.56 7.17
C ILE A 60 -27.93 16.21 8.38
N ARG A 61 -28.65 15.08 8.29
CA ARG A 61 -29.38 14.52 9.43
C ARG A 61 -28.37 13.98 10.44
N LEU A 62 -28.30 14.61 11.62
CA LEU A 62 -27.71 14.01 12.81
C LEU A 62 -28.57 12.80 13.19
N PHE A 63 -28.02 11.60 13.01
CA PHE A 63 -28.57 10.41 13.65
C PHE A 63 -27.86 10.21 14.99
N ASP A 64 -28.54 10.56 16.08
CA ASP A 64 -28.22 10.01 17.39
C ASP A 64 -28.45 8.49 17.34
N GLY A 65 -27.39 7.75 17.06
CA GLY A 65 -27.42 6.30 16.96
C GLY A 65 -26.06 5.77 16.54
N ILE A 66 -25.59 4.71 17.21
CA ILE A 66 -24.42 3.95 16.78
C ILE A 66 -24.79 3.30 15.44
N ILE A 67 -24.43 3.93 14.32
CA ILE A 67 -24.53 3.29 13.01
C ILE A 67 -23.36 2.32 12.92
N GLU A 68 -23.66 1.06 13.18
CA GLU A 68 -22.74 -0.09 13.03
C GLU A 68 -22.49 -0.37 11.53
N SER A 69 -21.99 0.62 10.79
CA SER A 69 -21.62 0.44 9.39
C SER A 69 -20.15 0.03 9.30
N LYS A 70 -19.92 -1.19 8.82
CA LYS A 70 -18.58 -1.70 8.52
C LYS A 70 -18.06 -1.05 7.23
N LEU A 71 -17.72 0.24 7.30
CA LEU A 71 -17.16 0.98 6.15
C LEU A 71 -15.69 0.60 5.92
N THR A 72 -15.26 0.76 4.68
CA THR A 72 -13.85 0.60 4.30
C THR A 72 -13.09 1.85 4.72
N ILE A 73 -12.04 1.69 5.52
CA ILE A 73 -11.12 2.76 5.87
C ILE A 73 -9.84 2.56 5.07
N LEU A 74 -9.36 3.63 4.45
CA LEU A 74 -8.07 3.68 3.77
C LEU A 74 -7.02 4.21 4.75
N ARG A 75 -5.86 3.55 4.87
CA ARG A 75 -4.75 4.06 5.67
C ARG A 75 -3.58 4.45 4.80
N PHE A 76 -3.11 5.67 4.99
CA PHE A 76 -1.87 6.16 4.40
C PHE A 76 -0.75 6.09 5.43
N PHE A 77 0.38 5.55 5.02
CA PHE A 77 1.62 5.57 5.79
C PHE A 77 2.61 6.52 5.14
N GLY A 78 3.24 7.36 5.95
CA GLY A 78 4.10 8.39 5.42
C GLY A 78 5.01 9.01 6.46
N VAL A 79 5.72 10.05 6.03
CA VAL A 79 6.71 10.76 6.85
C VAL A 79 6.60 12.27 6.60
N THR A 80 6.60 13.07 7.66
CA THR A 80 6.67 14.55 7.55
C THR A 80 8.08 15.00 7.16
N GLU A 81 8.23 16.27 6.80
CA GLU A 81 9.54 16.85 6.50
C GLU A 81 10.51 16.77 7.69
N GLU A 82 10.00 16.90 8.91
CA GLU A 82 10.76 16.74 10.16
C GLU A 82 11.05 15.27 10.52
N ARG A 83 10.76 14.34 9.59
CA ARG A 83 10.99 12.90 9.72
C ARG A 83 10.11 12.23 10.78
N ASN A 84 8.91 12.76 11.03
CA ASN A 84 7.94 12.12 11.92
C ASN A 84 7.10 11.08 11.15
N SER A 85 6.89 9.89 11.73
CA SER A 85 6.06 8.85 11.10
C SER A 85 4.56 9.14 11.25
N VAL A 86 3.82 9.01 10.14
CA VAL A 86 2.39 9.31 10.05
C VAL A 86 1.60 8.07 9.64
N CYS A 87 0.51 7.80 10.35
CA CYS A 87 -0.55 6.88 9.97
C CYS A 87 -1.86 7.68 9.87
N LEU A 88 -2.35 7.89 8.66
CA LEU A 88 -3.59 8.63 8.41
C LEU A 88 -4.71 7.67 8.04
N HIS A 89 -5.80 7.68 8.80
CA HIS A 89 -7.03 6.96 8.52
C HIS A 89 -8.00 7.88 7.77
N VAL A 90 -8.37 7.50 6.56
CA VAL A 90 -9.29 8.24 5.70
C VAL A 90 -10.65 7.55 5.69
N HIS A 91 -11.68 8.30 6.06
CA HIS A 91 -13.04 7.83 6.26
C HIS A 91 -14.01 8.30 5.16
N SER A 92 -15.21 7.70 5.18
CA SER A 92 -16.37 8.08 4.35
C SER A 92 -16.18 7.94 2.84
N TYR A 93 -15.15 7.21 2.40
CA TYR A 93 -14.97 6.89 0.99
C TYR A 93 -15.72 5.59 0.64
N GLU A 94 -16.63 5.68 -0.33
CA GLU A 94 -17.45 4.55 -0.77
C GLU A 94 -16.93 4.00 -2.11
N PRO A 95 -16.50 2.72 -2.15
CA PRO A 95 -16.24 2.03 -3.41
C PRO A 95 -17.47 2.05 -4.32
N TYR A 96 -17.25 2.19 -5.63
CA TYR A 96 -18.34 2.18 -6.60
C TYR A 96 -17.94 1.55 -7.93
N PHE A 97 -18.95 1.20 -8.71
CA PHE A 97 -18.85 0.80 -10.10
C PHE A 97 -20.05 1.37 -10.88
N PHE A 98 -20.10 1.13 -12.18
CA PHE A 98 -21.18 1.66 -13.01
C PHE A 98 -21.84 0.57 -13.86
N VAL A 99 -23.10 0.82 -14.20
CA VAL A 99 -23.85 0.02 -15.17
C VAL A 99 -24.60 0.91 -16.16
N ASN A 100 -24.94 0.39 -17.33
CA ASN A 100 -25.80 1.12 -18.27
C ASN A 100 -27.19 1.36 -17.65
N VAL A 101 -27.82 2.48 -18.02
CA VAL A 101 -29.23 2.72 -17.69
C VAL A 101 -30.13 1.86 -18.58
N PRO A 102 -31.04 1.07 -18.01
CA PRO A 102 -32.02 0.30 -18.77
C PRO A 102 -33.08 1.20 -19.48
N ASN A 103 -33.66 0.74 -20.59
CA ASN A 103 -34.62 1.51 -21.38
C ASN A 103 -35.89 1.88 -20.59
N GLY A 104 -36.11 3.17 -20.37
CA GLY A 104 -37.28 3.67 -19.64
C GLY A 104 -37.10 3.74 -18.12
N PHE A 105 -35.90 3.45 -17.60
CA PHE A 105 -35.56 3.58 -16.19
C PHE A 105 -35.47 5.06 -15.80
N LYS A 106 -36.23 5.48 -14.78
CA LYS A 106 -36.36 6.88 -14.35
C LYS A 106 -35.84 7.07 -12.92
N SER A 107 -35.70 8.33 -12.50
CA SER A 107 -35.28 8.70 -11.15
C SER A 107 -36.14 8.09 -10.04
N GLY A 108 -37.45 7.93 -10.26
CA GLY A 108 -38.35 7.28 -9.29
C GLY A 108 -38.14 5.76 -9.13
N ASP A 109 -37.36 5.13 -10.01
CA ASP A 109 -37.08 3.70 -9.96
C ASP A 109 -35.82 3.37 -9.14
N VAL A 110 -35.00 4.38 -8.85
CA VAL A 110 -33.70 4.24 -8.17
C VAL A 110 -33.83 3.58 -6.81
N GLU A 111 -34.78 4.04 -5.98
CA GLU A 111 -34.99 3.48 -4.64
C GLU A 111 -35.44 2.02 -4.70
N ARG A 112 -36.37 1.70 -5.61
CA ARG A 112 -36.85 0.32 -5.82
C ARG A 112 -35.73 -0.60 -6.31
N PHE A 113 -34.91 -0.12 -7.25
CA PHE A 113 -33.73 -0.83 -7.74
C PHE A 113 -32.73 -1.10 -6.63
N MET A 114 -32.38 -0.08 -5.85
CA MET A 114 -31.43 -0.19 -4.74
C MET A 114 -31.91 -1.18 -3.67
N ASN A 115 -33.18 -1.09 -3.25
CA ASN A 115 -33.77 -2.01 -2.28
C ASN A 115 -33.77 -3.44 -2.79
N LYS A 116 -34.15 -3.66 -4.05
CA LYS A 116 -34.15 -4.99 -4.66
C LYS A 116 -32.74 -5.57 -4.80
N LEU A 117 -31.75 -4.78 -5.21
CA LEU A 117 -30.36 -5.22 -5.30
C LEU A 117 -29.81 -5.61 -3.94
N ASN A 118 -30.06 -4.79 -2.91
CA ASN A 118 -29.70 -5.11 -1.53
C ASN A 118 -30.34 -6.42 -1.06
N MET A 119 -31.62 -6.65 -1.35
CA MET A 119 -32.29 -7.91 -1.01
C MET A 119 -31.63 -9.12 -1.68
N GLU A 120 -31.30 -9.06 -2.97
CA GLU A 120 -30.66 -10.18 -3.68
C GLU A 120 -29.23 -10.42 -3.18
N MET A 121 -28.46 -9.35 -2.90
CA MET A 121 -27.11 -9.47 -2.31
C MET A 121 -27.11 -10.14 -0.93
N LEU A 122 -28.15 -9.88 -0.13
CA LEU A 122 -28.31 -10.52 1.18
C LEU A 122 -28.65 -12.01 1.06
N LYS A 123 -29.40 -12.43 0.02
CA LYS A 123 -29.71 -13.85 -0.26
C LYS A 123 -28.50 -14.62 -0.78
N GLU A 124 -27.79 -14.05 -1.75
CA GLU A 124 -26.59 -14.64 -2.37
C GLU A 124 -25.44 -14.77 -1.35
N GLY A 125 -25.33 -13.82 -0.43
CA GLY A 125 -24.20 -13.62 0.48
C GLY A 125 -24.19 -14.47 1.76
N THR A 126 -24.70 -15.71 1.75
CA THR A 126 -24.93 -16.57 2.96
C THR A 126 -23.76 -16.70 3.97
N ASN A 127 -22.52 -16.33 3.61
CA ASN A 127 -21.39 -16.19 4.55
C ASN A 127 -20.76 -14.79 4.64
N LEU A 128 -20.94 -13.91 3.65
CA LEU A 128 -20.28 -12.59 3.56
C LEU A 128 -21.10 -11.44 4.16
N THR A 129 -22.43 -11.58 4.17
CA THR A 129 -23.40 -10.55 4.59
C THR A 129 -24.08 -10.85 5.92
N ARG A 130 -23.78 -11.98 6.59
CA ARG A 130 -24.40 -12.37 7.88
C ARG A 130 -24.29 -11.33 9.01
N THR A 131 -23.33 -10.39 8.93
CA THR A 131 -23.20 -9.31 9.92
C THR A 131 -24.00 -8.04 9.60
N TYR A 132 -24.70 -7.98 8.47
CA TYR A 132 -25.53 -6.84 8.11
C TYR A 132 -26.92 -7.02 8.73
N THR A 133 -27.27 -6.17 9.68
CA THR A 133 -28.58 -6.15 10.35
C THR A 133 -29.64 -5.46 9.48
N LYS A 134 -30.90 -5.48 9.90
CA LYS A 134 -32.03 -4.81 9.20
C LYS A 134 -31.76 -3.35 8.79
N ASN A 135 -30.77 -2.68 9.39
CA ASN A 135 -30.51 -1.24 9.22
C ASN A 135 -29.22 -0.91 8.44
N VAL A 136 -28.43 -1.90 8.02
CA VAL A 136 -27.21 -1.64 7.22
C VAL A 136 -27.27 -2.47 5.96
N HIS A 137 -27.17 -1.80 4.82
CA HIS A 137 -27.28 -2.43 3.51
C HIS A 137 -25.95 -2.38 2.75
N PRO A 138 -25.60 -3.42 1.95
CA PRO A 138 -24.37 -3.44 1.16
C PRO A 138 -24.24 -2.26 0.19
N VAL A 139 -25.32 -1.92 -0.54
CA VAL A 139 -25.42 -0.77 -1.45
C VAL A 139 -25.94 0.42 -0.68
N THR A 140 -25.16 1.50 -0.68
CA THR A 140 -25.45 2.73 0.06
C THR A 140 -26.13 3.78 -0.79
N ASN A 141 -25.80 3.83 -2.08
CA ASN A 141 -26.27 4.90 -2.96
C ASN A 141 -26.28 4.45 -4.43
N VAL A 142 -27.29 4.90 -5.18
CA VAL A 142 -27.39 4.69 -6.63
C VAL A 142 -27.79 6.02 -7.28
N ASN A 143 -26.97 6.53 -8.19
CA ASN A 143 -27.24 7.82 -8.85
C ASN A 143 -27.02 7.76 -10.36
N PHE A 144 -27.77 8.59 -11.08
CA PHE A 144 -27.51 8.84 -12.50
C PHE A 144 -26.21 9.64 -12.67
N VAL A 145 -25.38 9.20 -13.61
CA VAL A 145 -24.22 9.94 -14.08
C VAL A 145 -24.20 9.95 -15.59
N TYR A 146 -23.78 11.06 -16.19
CA TYR A 146 -23.71 11.22 -17.64
C TYR A 146 -22.24 11.15 -18.06
N LYS A 147 -21.87 10.10 -18.79
CA LYS A 147 -20.49 9.83 -19.21
C LYS A 147 -20.42 9.43 -20.67
N LYS A 148 -19.23 9.42 -21.26
CA LYS A 148 -18.99 8.89 -22.61
C LYS A 148 -18.21 7.59 -22.54
N ASN A 149 -18.63 6.56 -23.29
CA ASN A 149 -17.86 5.32 -23.37
C ASN A 149 -16.51 5.58 -24.06
N ILE A 150 -15.42 5.10 -23.46
CA ILE A 150 -14.08 5.20 -24.06
C ILE A 150 -13.92 4.29 -25.30
N PHE A 151 -14.73 3.22 -25.38
CA PHE A 151 -14.62 2.24 -26.45
C PHE A 151 -15.39 2.68 -27.70
N GLY A 152 -14.65 2.90 -28.79
CA GLY A 152 -15.18 3.37 -30.08
C GLY A 152 -15.43 4.87 -30.13
N PHE A 153 -15.72 5.38 -31.34
CA PHE A 153 -16.14 6.76 -31.53
C PHE A 153 -17.66 6.82 -31.78
N THR A 154 -18.37 7.57 -30.94
CA THR A 154 -19.77 7.91 -31.16
C THR A 154 -19.94 9.43 -31.19
N PRO A 155 -20.83 9.95 -32.06
CA PRO A 155 -21.15 11.38 -32.11
C PRO A 155 -21.94 11.83 -30.87
N ILE A 156 -22.57 10.90 -30.15
CA ILE A 156 -23.26 11.17 -28.88
C ILE A 156 -22.23 11.58 -27.83
N GLU A 157 -22.38 12.77 -27.26
CA GLU A 157 -21.43 13.29 -26.28
C GLU A 157 -21.50 12.56 -24.93
N LYS A 158 -22.69 12.39 -24.35
CA LYS A 158 -22.85 11.71 -23.04
C LYS A 158 -24.10 10.85 -23.03
N THR A 159 -23.99 9.67 -22.43
CA THR A 159 -25.10 8.75 -22.17
C THR A 159 -25.27 8.54 -20.67
N PRO A 160 -26.49 8.25 -20.19
CA PRO A 160 -26.74 8.04 -18.77
C PRO A 160 -26.29 6.63 -18.32
N TYR A 161 -25.66 6.58 -17.14
CA TYR A 161 -25.23 5.38 -16.43
C TYR A 161 -25.72 5.44 -14.98
N LEU A 162 -25.86 4.30 -14.32
CA LEU A 162 -26.07 4.23 -12.88
C LEU A 162 -24.73 4.03 -12.19
N LYS A 163 -24.35 4.95 -11.30
CA LYS A 163 -23.24 4.80 -10.36
C LYS A 163 -23.77 4.12 -9.11
N ILE A 164 -23.26 2.92 -8.82
CA ILE A 164 -23.67 2.12 -7.65
C ILE A 164 -22.53 2.15 -6.64
N SER A 165 -22.79 2.73 -5.46
CA SER A 165 -21.83 2.83 -4.36
C SER A 165 -22.15 1.79 -3.29
N VAL A 166 -21.11 1.18 -2.73
CA VAL A 166 -21.21 0.10 -1.75
C VAL A 166 -20.38 0.40 -0.51
N THR A 167 -20.76 -0.19 0.62
CA THR A 167 -20.05 -0.05 1.90
C THR A 167 -18.62 -0.62 1.88
N GLN A 168 -18.41 -1.69 1.10
CA GLN A 168 -17.12 -2.39 1.02
C GLN A 168 -16.80 -2.86 -0.39
N HIS A 169 -15.51 -2.80 -0.74
CA HIS A 169 -15.04 -3.17 -2.08
C HIS A 169 -15.40 -4.62 -2.47
N ARG A 170 -15.38 -5.54 -1.49
CA ARG A 170 -15.76 -6.95 -1.72
C ARG A 170 -17.22 -7.16 -2.17
N PHE A 171 -18.09 -6.17 -1.98
CA PHE A 171 -19.48 -6.27 -2.41
C PHE A 171 -19.70 -5.91 -3.89
N ILE A 172 -18.71 -5.28 -4.53
CA ILE A 172 -18.78 -5.00 -5.97
C ILE A 172 -18.92 -6.32 -6.76
N SER A 173 -18.10 -7.33 -6.46
CA SER A 173 -18.16 -8.61 -7.17
C SER A 173 -19.50 -9.34 -6.99
N VAL A 174 -20.11 -9.26 -5.81
CA VAL A 174 -21.43 -9.84 -5.52
C VAL A 174 -22.52 -9.11 -6.32
N ALA A 175 -22.52 -7.77 -6.29
CA ALA A 175 -23.49 -6.97 -7.04
C ALA A 175 -23.35 -7.20 -8.56
N VAL A 176 -22.11 -7.23 -9.06
CA VAL A 176 -21.80 -7.48 -10.47
C VAL A 176 -22.29 -8.84 -10.93
N LYS A 177 -22.09 -9.89 -10.12
CA LYS A 177 -22.61 -11.23 -10.43
C LYS A 177 -24.13 -11.22 -10.61
N ILE A 178 -24.86 -10.66 -9.65
CA ILE A 178 -26.33 -10.57 -9.68
C ILE A 178 -26.82 -9.80 -10.91
N LEU A 179 -26.16 -8.69 -11.25
CA LEU A 179 -26.54 -7.84 -12.37
C LEU A 179 -26.20 -8.46 -13.73
N LEU A 180 -25.20 -9.34 -13.79
CA LEU A 180 -24.83 -10.11 -14.99
C LEU A 180 -25.69 -11.36 -15.20
N ASP A 181 -26.17 -12.01 -14.15
CA ASP A 181 -26.96 -13.26 -14.23
C ASP A 181 -28.46 -13.03 -14.54
N GLY A 182 -28.85 -11.77 -14.78
CA GLY A 182 -30.20 -11.35 -15.13
C GLY A 182 -30.98 -10.88 -13.90
N PHE A 183 -31.13 -9.56 -13.75
CA PHE A 183 -31.76 -8.92 -12.62
C PHE A 183 -33.21 -8.51 -12.92
N ILE A 184 -34.11 -8.74 -11.97
CA ILE A 184 -35.53 -8.37 -12.07
C ILE A 184 -35.83 -7.27 -11.04
N CYS A 185 -36.26 -6.11 -11.52
CA CYS A 185 -36.67 -4.98 -10.67
C CYS A 185 -38.18 -4.74 -10.76
N PRO A 186 -38.95 -5.00 -9.68
CA PRO A 186 -40.39 -4.78 -9.66
C PRO A 186 -40.77 -3.33 -10.01
N GLY A 187 -41.75 -3.16 -10.91
CA GLY A 187 -42.32 -1.86 -11.27
C GLY A 187 -41.64 -1.12 -12.43
N TYR A 188 -40.55 -1.67 -12.98
CA TYR A 188 -39.87 -1.13 -14.17
C TYR A 188 -39.87 -2.15 -15.33
N GLN A 189 -39.58 -3.43 -15.08
CA GLN A 189 -39.62 -4.50 -16.10
C GLN A 189 -40.12 -5.83 -15.52
N ALA A 190 -40.92 -6.57 -16.30
CA ALA A 190 -41.41 -7.90 -15.93
C ALA A 190 -40.40 -9.04 -16.23
N GLU A 191 -39.43 -8.77 -17.10
CA GLU A 191 -38.42 -9.73 -17.54
C GLU A 191 -37.04 -9.47 -16.93
N ARG A 192 -36.12 -10.43 -17.08
CA ARG A 192 -34.72 -10.31 -16.63
C ARG A 192 -33.96 -9.31 -17.49
N HIS A 193 -33.32 -8.34 -16.86
CA HIS A 193 -32.40 -7.42 -17.53
C HIS A 193 -30.94 -7.83 -17.28
N PHE A 194 -30.13 -7.84 -18.34
CA PHE A 194 -28.70 -8.13 -18.30
C PHE A 194 -27.91 -6.83 -18.42
N PHE A 195 -27.26 -6.42 -17.32
CA PHE A 195 -26.53 -5.15 -17.28
C PHE A 195 -25.15 -5.28 -17.92
N LYS A 196 -24.74 -4.24 -18.64
CA LYS A 196 -23.36 -4.00 -19.03
C LYS A 196 -22.64 -3.32 -17.87
N ILE A 197 -21.49 -3.88 -17.49
CA ILE A 197 -20.72 -3.46 -16.32
C ILE A 197 -19.52 -2.62 -16.76
N PHE A 198 -19.25 -1.56 -16.01
CA PHE A 198 -18.15 -0.64 -16.26
C PHE A 198 -17.37 -0.39 -14.97
N GLU A 199 -16.05 -0.36 -15.11
CA GLU A 199 -15.10 -0.06 -14.02
C GLU A 199 -15.24 -0.88 -12.73
N ALA A 200 -15.79 -2.09 -12.79
CA ALA A 200 -15.98 -2.95 -11.60
C ALA A 200 -14.67 -3.55 -11.06
N ASN A 201 -13.65 -3.70 -11.92
CA ASN A 201 -12.38 -4.33 -11.57
C ASN A 201 -11.32 -3.34 -11.05
N VAL A 202 -11.72 -2.12 -10.71
CA VAL A 202 -10.80 -1.09 -10.22
C VAL A 202 -10.64 -1.22 -8.72
N ASN A 203 -9.42 -1.54 -8.28
CA ASN A 203 -9.10 -1.64 -6.85
C ASN A 203 -9.45 -0.31 -6.14
N VAL A 204 -10.12 -0.40 -4.98
CA VAL A 204 -10.51 0.77 -4.16
C VAL A 204 -9.35 1.74 -3.87
N THR A 205 -8.14 1.22 -3.72
CA THR A 205 -6.92 2.01 -3.49
C THR A 205 -6.63 2.90 -4.70
N LEU A 206 -6.58 2.31 -5.90
CA LEU A 206 -6.37 3.04 -7.15
C LEU A 206 -7.52 4.00 -7.42
N ARG A 207 -8.75 3.53 -7.21
CA ARG A 207 -9.99 4.30 -7.37
C ARG A 207 -9.97 5.58 -6.52
N PHE A 208 -9.58 5.47 -5.25
CA PHE A 208 -9.39 6.62 -4.36
C PHE A 208 -8.37 7.62 -4.89
N LEU A 209 -7.19 7.13 -5.30
CA LEU A 209 -6.10 7.97 -5.80
C LEU A 209 -6.51 8.71 -7.10
N VAL A 210 -7.29 8.07 -7.96
CA VAL A 210 -7.83 8.67 -9.19
C VAL A 210 -8.83 9.77 -8.85
N ASP A 211 -9.82 9.45 -8.01
CA ASP A 211 -10.91 10.38 -7.66
C ASP A 211 -10.39 11.62 -6.93
N LYS A 212 -9.37 11.45 -6.07
CA LYS A 212 -8.74 12.55 -5.33
C LYS A 212 -7.60 13.25 -6.07
N GLY A 213 -7.20 12.77 -7.25
CA GLY A 213 -6.06 13.33 -7.96
C GLY A 213 -4.74 13.21 -7.19
N ILE A 214 -4.57 12.14 -6.42
CA ILE A 214 -3.35 11.85 -5.67
C ILE A 214 -2.47 10.94 -6.51
N SER A 215 -1.21 11.31 -6.73
CA SER A 215 -0.22 10.49 -7.43
C SER A 215 0.62 9.69 -6.43
N GLY A 216 1.25 8.61 -6.89
CA GLY A 216 2.12 7.79 -6.06
C GLY A 216 3.23 8.60 -5.39
N CYS A 217 3.49 8.34 -4.11
CA CYS A 217 4.54 9.03 -3.34
C CYS A 217 4.47 10.57 -3.36
N SER A 218 3.27 11.14 -3.56
CA SER A 218 3.06 12.59 -3.52
C SER A 218 2.99 13.12 -2.08
N TRP A 219 3.02 14.44 -1.96
CA TRP A 219 2.77 15.10 -0.68
C TRP A 219 1.26 15.26 -0.43
N LEU A 220 0.86 15.10 0.82
CA LEU A 220 -0.51 15.25 1.30
C LEU A 220 -0.54 16.27 2.43
N LYS A 221 -1.63 17.04 2.47
CA LYS A 221 -1.90 18.03 3.53
C LYS A 221 -3.17 17.67 4.28
N LEU A 222 -3.05 17.67 5.59
CA LEU A 222 -4.17 17.66 6.53
C LEU A 222 -4.39 19.13 6.95
N PRO A 223 -5.48 19.78 6.53
CA PRO A 223 -5.77 21.14 6.95
C PRO A 223 -6.05 21.22 8.46
N SER A 224 -5.66 22.33 9.08
CA SER A 224 -5.99 22.61 10.48
C SER A 224 -7.50 22.48 10.74
N HIS A 225 -7.86 21.92 11.88
CA HIS A 225 -9.23 21.66 12.34
C HIS A 225 -10.07 20.72 11.46
N LYS A 226 -9.48 20.05 10.45
CA LYS A 226 -10.18 19.09 9.59
C LYS A 226 -9.86 17.63 9.87
N TYR A 227 -8.99 17.36 10.83
CA TYR A 227 -8.61 16.01 11.25
C TYR A 227 -8.60 15.91 12.78
N SER A 228 -8.68 14.68 13.30
CA SER A 228 -8.55 14.40 14.73
C SER A 228 -7.34 13.51 15.01
N VAL A 229 -6.62 13.77 16.10
CA VAL A 229 -5.45 12.98 16.52
C VAL A 229 -5.90 11.83 17.44
N ARG A 230 -5.48 10.60 17.13
CA ARG A 230 -5.78 9.40 17.91
C ARG A 230 -4.90 9.26 19.14
N GLY A 231 -5.49 8.78 20.24
CA GLY A 231 -4.77 8.38 21.46
C GLY A 231 -4.55 9.46 22.52
N LYS A 232 -5.08 10.68 22.33
CA LYS A 232 -5.24 11.69 23.38
C LYS A 232 -6.72 11.95 23.56
N ASP A 233 -7.26 11.46 24.66
CA ASP A 233 -8.50 11.88 25.34
C ASP A 233 -9.86 11.91 24.62
N CYS A 234 -10.03 11.73 23.30
CA CYS A 234 -11.39 11.73 22.71
C CYS A 234 -11.57 10.99 21.36
N SER A 235 -10.52 10.69 20.60
CA SER A 235 -10.66 9.97 19.31
C SER A 235 -9.83 8.69 19.31
N GLY A 236 -10.47 7.57 18.93
CA GLY A 236 -9.90 6.24 18.61
C GLY A 236 -8.61 5.78 19.30
N ARG A 237 -8.58 4.56 19.84
CA ARG A 237 -7.31 3.94 20.27
C ARG A 237 -6.32 3.89 19.11
N LYS A 238 -5.06 4.29 19.34
CA LYS A 238 -3.97 4.10 18.37
C LYS A 238 -3.86 2.62 17.99
N THR A 239 -3.77 2.37 16.69
CA THR A 239 -3.64 1.03 16.10
C THR A 239 -2.30 0.80 15.42
N SER A 240 -1.56 1.89 15.18
CA SER A 240 -0.23 1.88 14.60
C SER A 240 0.85 2.11 15.64
N THR A 241 2.11 1.98 15.22
CA THR A 241 3.28 2.42 15.99
C THR A 241 3.82 3.77 15.50
N CYS A 242 3.06 4.49 14.67
CA CYS A 242 3.46 5.80 14.18
C CYS A 242 3.38 6.86 15.28
N GLN A 243 4.25 7.86 15.19
CA GLN A 243 4.26 8.98 16.12
C GLN A 243 2.96 9.78 16.00
N ILE A 244 2.57 10.06 14.76
CA ILE A 244 1.32 10.75 14.40
C ILE A 244 0.33 9.71 13.89
N GLU A 245 -0.85 9.65 14.50
CA GLU A 245 -1.96 8.83 14.01
C GLU A 245 -3.23 9.69 14.01
N CYS A 246 -3.85 9.86 12.84
CA CYS A 246 -4.94 10.82 12.65
C CYS A 246 -6.10 10.21 11.87
N ASP A 247 -7.30 10.74 12.09
CA ASP A 247 -8.51 10.48 11.32
C ASP A 247 -8.90 11.71 10.50
N ILE A 248 -9.27 11.53 9.23
CA ILE A 248 -9.75 12.60 8.35
C ILE A 248 -10.92 12.11 7.49
N ASP A 249 -11.88 12.99 7.21
CA ASP A 249 -12.86 12.72 6.14
C ASP A 249 -12.19 12.87 4.77
N TRP A 250 -12.47 11.95 3.84
CA TRP A 250 -11.80 11.99 2.53
C TRP A 250 -12.00 13.30 1.77
N HIS A 251 -13.13 14.02 1.93
CA HIS A 251 -13.34 15.30 1.28
C HIS A 251 -12.33 16.36 1.73
N SER A 252 -11.87 16.28 2.98
CA SER A 252 -10.96 17.26 3.58
C SER A 252 -9.48 16.99 3.31
N LEU A 253 -9.12 15.80 2.81
CA LEU A 253 -7.74 15.49 2.43
C LEU A 253 -7.33 16.27 1.17
N VAL A 254 -6.18 16.93 1.24
CA VAL A 254 -5.63 17.74 0.14
C VAL A 254 -4.39 17.06 -0.45
N SER A 255 -4.37 16.90 -1.78
CA SER A 255 -3.18 16.50 -2.54
C SER A 255 -2.34 17.75 -2.83
N LEU A 256 -1.07 17.73 -2.44
CA LEU A 256 -0.11 18.81 -2.75
C LEU A 256 0.66 18.54 -4.05
N GLY A 257 0.54 17.32 -4.61
CA GLY A 257 1.21 16.95 -5.85
C GLY A 257 2.69 16.56 -5.67
N CYS A 258 3.43 16.64 -6.78
CA CYS A 258 4.83 16.21 -6.91
C CYS A 258 5.70 17.23 -7.64
N GLU A 259 5.22 18.45 -7.84
CA GLU A 259 5.87 19.50 -8.63
C GLU A 259 6.44 20.58 -7.70
N ASP A 260 7.35 21.40 -8.22
CA ASP A 260 7.96 22.53 -7.52
C ASP A 260 8.51 22.16 -6.13
N GLU A 261 8.08 22.86 -5.07
CA GLU A 261 8.49 22.60 -3.69
C GLU A 261 8.10 21.20 -3.18
N TRP A 262 7.11 20.56 -3.82
CA TRP A 262 6.60 19.22 -3.48
C TRP A 262 7.25 18.11 -4.31
N SER A 263 8.23 18.44 -5.16
CA SER A 263 9.08 17.47 -5.84
C SER A 263 10.06 16.77 -4.89
N LYS A 264 10.37 17.42 -3.75
CA LYS A 264 11.30 16.90 -2.73
C LYS A 264 10.89 15.51 -2.23
N ILE A 265 11.91 14.70 -1.95
CA ILE A 265 11.76 13.37 -1.37
C ILE A 265 12.23 13.45 0.08
N VAL A 266 11.38 13.01 1.01
CA VAL A 266 11.72 12.94 2.42
C VAL A 266 12.84 11.93 2.67
N GLN A 267 13.68 12.19 3.66
CA GLN A 267 14.71 11.26 4.10
C GLN A 267 14.08 10.05 4.82
N PHE A 268 13.69 9.04 4.05
CA PHE A 268 13.20 7.78 4.59
C PHE A 268 14.28 7.08 5.40
N ARG A 269 13.90 6.39 6.49
CA ARG A 269 14.80 5.47 7.20
C ARG A 269 14.83 4.15 6.45
N LEU A 270 15.99 3.83 5.89
CA LEU A 270 16.26 2.57 5.22
C LEU A 270 16.86 1.59 6.23
N LEU A 271 16.25 0.42 6.38
CA LEU A 271 16.80 -0.70 7.13
C LEU A 271 17.22 -1.76 6.13
N SER A 272 18.49 -2.13 6.17
CA SER A 272 18.99 -3.35 5.55
C SER A 272 19.46 -4.30 6.63
N PHE A 273 19.17 -5.58 6.47
CA PHE A 273 19.55 -6.60 7.41
C PHE A 273 19.97 -7.87 6.67
N ASP A 274 20.83 -8.63 7.32
CA ASP A 274 21.30 -9.92 6.85
C ASP A 274 21.30 -10.92 8.01
N ILE A 275 21.13 -12.20 7.71
CA ILE A 275 21.03 -13.27 8.71
C ILE A 275 22.03 -14.38 8.41
N GLU A 276 22.58 -14.95 9.48
CA GLU A 276 23.41 -16.16 9.38
C GLU A 276 22.74 -17.32 10.10
N CYS A 277 22.85 -18.51 9.50
CA CYS A 277 22.31 -19.74 10.05
C CYS A 277 23.43 -20.76 10.31
N SER A 278 23.31 -21.50 11.40
CA SER A 278 24.17 -22.65 11.68
C SER A 278 23.54 -23.91 11.11
N GLY A 279 24.01 -24.33 9.93
CA GLY A 279 23.46 -25.47 9.19
C GLY A 279 24.20 -26.79 9.40
N ARG A 280 23.52 -27.90 9.06
CA ARG A 280 24.10 -29.24 8.95
C ARG A 280 25.02 -29.35 7.71
N LYS A 281 26.14 -30.07 7.82
CA LYS A 281 27.12 -30.20 6.74
C LYS A 281 26.50 -30.84 5.49
N GLY A 282 26.65 -30.17 4.35
CA GLY A 282 26.16 -30.65 3.05
C GLY A 282 24.66 -30.45 2.80
N ILE A 283 23.92 -29.85 3.74
CA ILE A 283 22.46 -29.64 3.64
C ILE A 283 22.18 -28.13 3.64
N PHE A 284 21.29 -27.68 2.76
CA PHE A 284 20.85 -26.28 2.75
C PHE A 284 20.03 -25.99 4.03
N PRO A 285 20.22 -24.84 4.71
CA PRO A 285 19.51 -24.55 5.96
C PRO A 285 17.98 -24.64 5.84
N GLU A 286 17.37 -25.38 6.76
CA GLU A 286 15.93 -25.57 6.88
C GLU A 286 15.40 -24.89 8.15
N PRO A 287 14.39 -24.01 8.08
CA PRO A 287 13.91 -23.24 9.23
C PRO A 287 13.43 -24.07 10.43
N GLN A 288 13.13 -25.35 10.22
CA GLN A 288 12.68 -26.28 11.28
C GLN A 288 13.85 -26.94 12.02
N HIS A 289 15.05 -26.89 11.47
CA HIS A 289 16.19 -27.69 11.92
C HIS A 289 17.46 -26.88 12.19
N ASP A 290 17.63 -25.76 11.50
CA ASP A 290 18.86 -24.99 11.50
C ASP A 290 18.60 -23.59 12.07
N SER A 291 19.24 -23.30 13.21
CA SER A 291 19.04 -22.05 13.98
C SER A 291 19.63 -20.83 13.29
N VAL A 292 18.96 -19.68 13.45
CA VAL A 292 19.53 -18.37 13.15
C VAL A 292 20.51 -18.01 14.28
N ILE A 293 21.74 -17.64 13.91
CA ILE A 293 22.82 -17.40 14.86
C ILE A 293 23.32 -15.96 14.87
N GLN A 294 23.13 -15.21 13.78
CA GLN A 294 23.45 -13.78 13.75
C GLN A 294 22.43 -13.03 12.91
N ILE A 295 22.18 -11.78 13.29
CA ILE A 295 21.35 -10.86 12.52
C ILE A 295 22.01 -9.48 12.54
N ALA A 296 22.59 -9.08 11.42
CA ALA A 296 23.19 -7.77 11.25
C ALA A 296 22.14 -6.77 10.78
N ASN A 297 22.18 -5.55 11.32
CA ASN A 297 21.28 -4.47 10.93
C ASN A 297 22.08 -3.20 10.64
N VAL A 298 21.81 -2.58 9.50
CA VAL A 298 22.31 -1.26 9.15
C VAL A 298 21.11 -0.37 8.83
N VAL A 299 20.99 0.74 9.56
CA VAL A 299 19.94 1.74 9.34
C VAL A 299 20.58 3.07 9.00
N GLN A 300 20.13 3.68 7.91
CA GLN A 300 20.53 5.03 7.53
C GLN A 300 19.33 5.81 6.99
N ASN A 301 19.45 7.13 7.01
CA ASN A 301 18.52 7.96 6.26
C ASN A 301 18.90 7.92 4.78
N TYR A 302 17.90 7.89 3.90
CA TYR A 302 18.14 8.02 2.47
C TYR A 302 18.91 9.32 2.17
N GLY A 303 19.98 9.21 1.38
CA GLY A 303 20.87 10.33 1.04
C GLY A 303 21.91 10.69 2.11
N SER A 304 21.94 9.97 3.24
CA SER A 304 22.93 10.14 4.30
C SER A 304 24.06 9.12 4.17
N THR A 305 25.30 9.58 4.29
CA THR A 305 26.48 8.70 4.41
C THR A 305 26.65 8.16 5.83
N GLU A 306 25.98 8.75 6.82
CA GLU A 306 26.03 8.34 8.22
C GLU A 306 24.98 7.27 8.54
N HIS A 307 25.41 6.27 9.31
CA HIS A 307 24.55 5.21 9.82
C HIS A 307 23.94 5.62 11.16
N ILE A 308 22.62 5.56 11.27
CA ILE A 308 21.87 5.78 12.53
C ILE A 308 22.08 4.59 13.45
N ILE A 309 22.01 3.38 12.89
CA ILE A 309 22.17 2.13 13.62
C ILE A 309 23.11 1.25 12.81
N ARG A 310 24.10 0.70 13.48
CA ARG A 310 24.92 -0.38 12.96
C ARG A 310 25.16 -1.38 14.08
N ASN A 311 24.51 -2.53 13.99
CA ASN A 311 24.57 -3.52 15.05
C ASN A 311 24.56 -4.95 14.51
N VAL A 312 24.92 -5.89 15.39
CA VAL A 312 24.73 -7.32 15.18
C VAL A 312 24.12 -7.93 16.43
N PHE A 313 23.05 -8.68 16.25
CA PHE A 313 22.55 -9.59 17.26
C PHE A 313 23.21 -10.94 17.08
N THR A 314 23.78 -11.50 18.15
CA THR A 314 24.49 -12.78 18.08
C THR A 314 23.92 -13.77 19.07
N PHE A 315 23.73 -15.00 18.63
CA PHE A 315 23.57 -16.13 19.53
C PHE A 315 24.94 -16.49 20.13
N LYS A 316 25.02 -16.57 21.46
CA LYS A 316 26.23 -16.65 22.28
C LYS A 316 27.08 -15.37 22.28
N LYS A 317 27.96 -15.25 23.28
CA LYS A 317 28.88 -14.11 23.50
C LYS A 317 29.77 -13.85 22.27
N CYS A 318 29.79 -12.63 21.77
CA CYS A 318 30.63 -12.21 20.66
C CYS A 318 31.62 -11.11 21.09
N ALA A 319 32.85 -11.16 20.59
CA ALA A 319 33.84 -10.12 20.90
C ALA A 319 33.42 -8.77 20.29
N PRO A 320 33.72 -7.63 20.93
CA PRO A 320 33.26 -6.32 20.49
C PRO A 320 33.79 -5.93 19.11
N LEU A 321 32.99 -5.16 18.37
CA LEU A 321 33.36 -4.52 17.11
C LEU A 321 33.67 -3.05 17.34
N ALA A 322 34.61 -2.50 16.56
CA ALA A 322 35.03 -1.11 16.70
C ALA A 322 33.99 -0.11 16.15
N ASP A 323 33.22 -0.52 15.16
CA ASP A 323 32.34 0.34 14.36
C ASP A 323 30.87 -0.14 14.36
N ALA A 324 30.50 -1.00 15.30
CA ALA A 324 29.14 -1.53 15.44
C ALA A 324 28.84 -1.98 16.89
N SER A 325 27.59 -1.82 17.31
CA SER A 325 27.11 -2.35 18.59
C SER A 325 26.86 -3.87 18.48
N VAL A 326 27.33 -4.62 19.46
CA VAL A 326 27.15 -6.08 19.53
C VAL A 326 26.20 -6.41 20.68
N TYR A 327 25.09 -7.10 20.38
CA TYR A 327 24.16 -7.59 21.40
C TYR A 327 24.15 -9.11 21.36
N SER A 328 24.63 -9.75 22.43
CA SER A 328 24.69 -11.20 22.52
C SER A 328 23.56 -11.76 23.39
N TYR A 329 22.97 -12.86 22.93
CA TYR A 329 21.86 -13.55 23.60
C TYR A 329 22.19 -15.02 23.82
N ASP A 330 21.76 -15.56 24.96
CA ASP A 330 21.98 -16.97 25.32
C ASP A 330 20.91 -17.91 24.76
N LYS A 331 19.79 -17.35 24.28
CA LYS A 331 18.68 -18.07 23.64
C LYS A 331 18.35 -17.45 22.29
N GLU A 332 18.07 -18.30 21.30
CA GLU A 332 17.68 -17.87 19.95
C GLU A 332 16.34 -17.11 19.99
N GLU A 333 15.40 -17.53 20.83
CA GLU A 333 14.08 -16.91 20.95
C GLU A 333 14.19 -15.44 21.39
N ASP A 334 15.07 -15.15 22.34
CA ASP A 334 15.30 -13.80 22.86
C ASP A 334 15.88 -12.87 21.79
N MET A 335 16.71 -13.42 20.89
CA MET A 335 17.25 -12.73 19.72
C MET A 335 16.15 -12.49 18.66
N LEU A 336 15.31 -13.49 18.40
CA LEU A 336 14.25 -13.42 17.38
C LEU A 336 13.04 -12.56 17.80
N GLU A 337 12.72 -12.46 19.09
CA GLU A 337 11.65 -11.60 19.64
C GLU A 337 11.79 -10.12 19.21
N ILE A 338 13.03 -9.70 18.95
CA ILE A 338 13.39 -8.36 18.54
C ILE A 338 12.95 -8.06 17.10
N ILE A 339 12.92 -9.10 16.25
CA ILE A 339 12.83 -8.98 14.78
C ILE A 339 11.45 -9.37 14.21
N GLN A 340 10.59 -10.07 14.97
CA GLN A 340 9.31 -10.56 14.42
C GLN A 340 8.41 -9.49 13.75
N ARG A 341 8.39 -9.48 12.41
CA ARG A 341 7.23 -9.78 11.52
C ARG A 341 7.66 -9.85 10.04
N ASN A 342 7.42 -11.03 9.43
CA ASN A 342 7.24 -11.43 8.02
C ASN A 342 8.25 -10.97 6.95
N TYR A 343 8.88 -11.90 6.22
CA TYR A 343 8.86 -12.08 4.74
C TYR A 343 9.69 -13.34 4.36
N LYS A 344 9.36 -13.99 3.24
CA LYS A 344 10.16 -15.09 2.61
C LYS A 344 10.63 -14.62 1.24
N LEU A 345 11.91 -14.82 0.89
CA LEU A 345 12.50 -14.38 -0.38
C LEU A 345 13.00 -15.57 -1.22
N ARG A 346 13.01 -15.40 -2.55
CA ARG A 346 13.54 -16.32 -3.59
C ARG A 346 14.72 -15.62 -4.29
N SER A 347 15.85 -16.32 -4.38
CA SER A 347 17.23 -15.84 -4.66
C SER A 347 17.53 -15.16 -6.01
N TYR A 348 18.49 -14.22 -5.99
CA TYR A 348 19.50 -13.91 -7.03
C TYR A 348 20.82 -13.54 -6.29
N THR A 349 21.98 -14.11 -6.65
CA THR A 349 23.18 -14.08 -5.79
C THR A 349 23.82 -12.69 -5.64
N LEU A 350 24.02 -12.24 -4.39
CA LEU A 350 24.54 -10.90 -4.04
C LEU A 350 25.95 -10.62 -4.55
N ASN A 351 26.79 -11.65 -4.71
CA ASN A 351 28.21 -11.52 -5.10
C ASN A 351 28.36 -11.00 -6.52
N SER A 352 27.59 -11.56 -7.46
CA SER A 352 27.64 -11.17 -8.87
C SER A 352 27.19 -9.73 -9.05
N VAL A 353 26.12 -9.34 -8.33
CA VAL A 353 25.55 -7.99 -8.38
C VAL A 353 26.50 -6.97 -7.74
N SER A 354 27.09 -7.30 -6.58
CA SER A 354 28.02 -6.41 -5.88
C SER A 354 29.33 -6.21 -6.63
N TYR A 355 29.89 -7.26 -7.25
CA TYR A 355 31.09 -7.13 -8.06
C TYR A 355 30.84 -6.26 -9.30
N TYR A 356 29.77 -6.53 -10.04
CA TYR A 356 29.43 -5.81 -11.27
C TYR A 356 29.13 -4.33 -11.00
N PHE A 357 28.31 -4.04 -9.99
CA PHE A 357 27.89 -2.66 -9.73
C PHE A 357 28.82 -1.92 -8.78
N LEU A 358 29.33 -2.51 -7.70
CA LEU A 358 30.11 -1.80 -6.67
C LEU A 358 31.64 -1.90 -6.88
N GLN A 359 32.13 -2.76 -7.79
CA GLN A 359 33.56 -3.09 -7.92
C GLN A 359 34.15 -3.61 -6.59
N GLN A 360 33.31 -4.25 -5.78
CA GLN A 360 33.70 -4.83 -4.49
C GLN A 360 33.55 -6.35 -4.56
N GLN A 361 34.60 -7.06 -4.15
CA GLN A 361 34.52 -8.50 -3.92
C GLN A 361 34.01 -8.78 -2.49
N LYS A 362 33.08 -9.71 -2.38
CA LYS A 362 32.67 -10.27 -1.09
C LYS A 362 33.84 -11.06 -0.52
N GLU A 363 34.10 -10.92 0.79
CA GLU A 363 34.94 -11.89 1.48
C GLU A 363 34.03 -13.06 1.82
N ASP A 364 34.02 -14.11 1.01
CA ASP A 364 33.11 -15.24 1.22
C ASP A 364 33.58 -16.11 2.40
N VAL A 365 32.76 -16.18 3.44
CA VAL A 365 32.83 -17.28 4.42
C VAL A 365 32.08 -18.46 3.82
N HIS A 366 32.78 -19.55 3.52
CA HIS A 366 32.14 -20.73 2.94
C HIS A 366 31.10 -21.30 3.91
N TYR A 367 29.89 -21.60 3.42
CA TYR A 367 28.77 -22.03 4.27
C TYR A 367 29.11 -23.22 5.19
N SER A 368 30.00 -24.11 4.74
CA SER A 368 30.41 -25.30 5.51
C SER A 368 31.21 -25.00 6.78
N ILE A 369 31.81 -23.82 6.88
CA ILE A 369 32.64 -23.42 8.04
C ILE A 369 31.91 -22.50 9.01
N ILE A 370 30.71 -22.01 8.66
CA ILE A 370 29.92 -21.10 9.50
C ILE A 370 29.61 -21.75 10.86
N THR A 371 29.15 -23.01 10.85
CA THR A 371 28.85 -23.79 12.06
C THR A 371 30.09 -24.00 12.94
N ASP A 372 31.25 -24.23 12.32
CA ASP A 372 32.51 -24.44 13.03
C ASP A 372 32.96 -23.11 13.69
N LEU A 373 32.95 -22.00 12.93
CA LEU A 373 33.26 -20.65 13.43
C LEU A 373 32.32 -20.18 14.54
N GLN A 374 31.03 -20.52 14.46
CA GLN A 374 30.03 -20.17 15.48
C GLN A 374 30.35 -20.85 16.83
N ASN A 375 30.84 -22.09 16.80
CA ASN A 375 31.05 -22.90 18.00
C ASN A 375 32.44 -22.74 18.62
N GLU A 376 33.43 -22.25 17.88
CA GLU A 376 34.82 -22.18 18.34
C GLU A 376 35.06 -21.14 19.44
N SER A 377 34.94 -19.84 19.16
CA SER A 377 35.25 -18.79 20.15
C SER A 377 34.46 -17.49 19.93
N GLU A 378 34.56 -16.56 20.87
CA GLU A 378 33.97 -15.23 20.70
C GLU A 378 34.65 -14.41 19.58
N PHE A 379 35.92 -14.71 19.26
CA PHE A 379 36.67 -14.05 18.19
C PHE A 379 36.28 -14.57 16.80
N THR A 380 35.97 -15.86 16.67
CA THR A 380 35.46 -16.43 15.42
C THR A 380 34.02 -15.99 15.16
N ARG A 381 33.19 -15.87 16.20
CA ARG A 381 31.88 -15.21 16.10
C ARG A 381 31.97 -13.75 15.72
N ARG A 382 32.98 -13.02 16.20
CA ARG A 382 33.27 -11.65 15.74
C ARG A 382 33.62 -11.59 14.26
N ARG A 383 34.40 -12.55 13.74
CA ARG A 383 34.68 -12.66 12.30
C ARG A 383 33.38 -12.86 11.49
N LEU A 384 32.49 -13.74 11.94
CA LEU A 384 31.16 -13.91 11.34
C LEU A 384 30.33 -12.63 11.40
N ALA A 385 30.37 -11.91 12.54
CA ALA A 385 29.60 -10.67 12.72
C ALA A 385 30.06 -9.55 11.78
N VAL A 386 31.37 -9.43 11.55
CA VAL A 386 31.93 -8.49 10.56
C VAL A 386 31.48 -8.86 9.15
N TYR A 387 31.50 -10.15 8.81
CA TYR A 387 31.02 -10.68 7.54
C TYR A 387 29.52 -10.36 7.32
N CYS A 388 28.65 -10.71 8.27
CA CYS A 388 27.22 -10.45 8.22
C CYS A 388 26.90 -8.94 8.14
N LEU A 389 27.66 -8.08 8.84
CA LEU A 389 27.52 -6.61 8.70
C LEU A 389 27.87 -6.09 7.31
N LYS A 390 28.90 -6.66 6.68
CA LYS A 390 29.28 -6.29 5.32
C LYS A 390 28.16 -6.65 4.35
N ASP A 391 27.59 -7.84 4.49
CA ASP A 391 26.46 -8.30 3.68
C ASP A 391 25.19 -7.48 3.91
N ALA A 392 24.87 -7.12 5.16
CA ALA A 392 23.77 -6.21 5.45
C ALA A 392 23.97 -4.81 4.86
N LYS A 393 25.21 -4.33 4.69
CA LYS A 393 25.51 -2.99 4.14
C LYS A 393 25.44 -2.94 2.62
N LEU A 394 25.83 -4.00 1.92
CA LEU A 394 25.89 -4.04 0.45
C LEU A 394 24.58 -3.65 -0.25
N PRO A 395 23.38 -4.12 0.18
CA PRO A 395 22.11 -3.70 -0.41
C PRO A 395 21.84 -2.19 -0.30
N LEU A 396 22.25 -1.52 0.78
CA LEU A 396 22.10 -0.07 0.91
C LEU A 396 22.98 0.66 -0.11
N LEU A 397 24.23 0.22 -0.26
CA LEU A 397 25.14 0.77 -1.27
C LEU A 397 24.61 0.55 -2.69
N LEU A 398 23.99 -0.60 -2.96
CA LEU A 398 23.34 -0.87 -4.24
C LEU A 398 22.13 0.04 -4.47
N ILE A 399 21.26 0.22 -3.47
CA ILE A 399 20.10 1.12 -3.55
C ILE A 399 20.54 2.55 -3.91
N GLU A 400 21.60 3.03 -3.28
CA GLU A 400 22.15 4.36 -3.54
C GLU A 400 22.82 4.44 -4.93
N LYS A 401 23.73 3.51 -5.24
CA LYS A 401 24.47 3.53 -6.51
C LYS A 401 23.56 3.38 -7.72
N LEU A 402 22.54 2.53 -7.63
CA LEU A 402 21.56 2.31 -8.70
C LEU A 402 20.40 3.30 -8.65
N THR A 403 20.38 4.20 -7.66
CA THR A 403 19.34 5.22 -7.50
C THR A 403 17.93 4.59 -7.46
N LEU A 404 17.82 3.38 -6.90
CA LEU A 404 16.61 2.55 -6.99
C LEU A 404 15.41 3.25 -6.36
N LEU A 405 15.60 3.86 -5.19
CA LEU A 405 14.49 4.49 -4.46
C LEU A 405 13.91 5.66 -5.26
N VAL A 406 14.76 6.54 -5.80
CA VAL A 406 14.31 7.69 -6.61
C VAL A 406 13.62 7.20 -7.86
N ASN A 407 14.24 6.28 -8.60
CA ASN A 407 13.63 5.75 -9.83
C ASN A 407 12.26 5.10 -9.57
N THR A 408 12.11 4.42 -8.43
CA THR A 408 10.83 3.80 -8.04
C THR A 408 9.80 4.85 -7.61
N ILE A 409 10.21 5.87 -6.86
CA ILE A 409 9.35 6.99 -6.47
C ILE A 409 8.89 7.77 -7.71
N GLU A 410 9.80 8.11 -8.62
CA GLU A 410 9.47 8.80 -9.87
C GLU A 410 8.53 7.98 -10.74
N MET A 411 8.77 6.67 -10.88
CA MET A 411 7.84 5.79 -11.58
C MET A 411 6.45 5.75 -10.91
N SER A 412 6.40 5.72 -9.57
CA SER A 412 5.17 5.76 -8.78
C SER A 412 4.41 7.08 -8.98
N ARG A 413 5.13 8.22 -9.02
CA ARG A 413 4.59 9.55 -9.29
C ARG A 413 3.99 9.65 -10.70
N VAL A 414 4.76 9.26 -11.72
CA VAL A 414 4.37 9.35 -13.14
C VAL A 414 3.19 8.44 -13.45
N THR A 415 3.22 7.19 -12.99
CA THR A 415 2.16 6.22 -13.29
C THR A 415 0.96 6.35 -12.34
N GLY A 416 1.10 7.09 -11.25
CA GLY A 416 0.03 7.37 -10.30
C GLY A 416 -0.43 6.16 -9.49
N ILE A 417 0.44 5.19 -9.24
CA ILE A 417 0.15 4.01 -8.38
C ILE A 417 1.08 3.96 -7.18
N VAL A 418 0.71 3.20 -6.14
CA VAL A 418 1.53 3.07 -4.92
C VAL A 418 2.86 2.37 -5.20
N ILE A 419 3.92 2.73 -4.45
CA ILE A 419 5.29 2.22 -4.68
C ILE A 419 5.36 0.69 -4.61
N ARG A 420 4.55 0.08 -3.74
CA ARG A 420 4.45 -1.38 -3.60
C ARG A 420 3.99 -2.06 -4.90
N ASP A 421 3.11 -1.42 -5.67
CA ASP A 421 2.63 -1.95 -6.94
C ASP A 421 3.67 -1.79 -8.05
N ILE A 422 4.58 -0.80 -7.97
CA ILE A 422 5.72 -0.69 -8.89
C ILE A 422 6.65 -1.90 -8.75
N LEU A 423 6.87 -2.37 -7.52
CA LEU A 423 7.78 -3.48 -7.24
C LEU A 423 7.14 -4.85 -7.46
N ASN A 424 5.83 -5.00 -7.19
CA ASN A 424 5.17 -6.30 -7.12
C ASN A 424 4.20 -6.59 -8.28
N ARG A 425 3.91 -5.62 -9.16
CA ARG A 425 2.95 -5.76 -10.26
C ARG A 425 3.63 -5.48 -11.61
N GLY A 426 3.09 -6.07 -12.67
CA GLY A 426 3.59 -5.86 -14.03
C GLY A 426 3.16 -4.53 -14.66
N GLU A 427 3.49 -4.33 -15.94
CA GLU A 427 3.26 -3.05 -16.65
C GLU A 427 1.78 -2.68 -16.83
N GLN A 428 0.88 -3.67 -16.92
CA GLN A 428 -0.54 -3.43 -17.20
C GLN A 428 -1.21 -2.50 -16.17
N ILE A 429 -0.87 -2.60 -14.87
CA ILE A 429 -1.49 -1.73 -13.85
C ILE A 429 -1.04 -0.27 -13.99
N LYS A 430 0.21 -0.04 -14.44
CA LYS A 430 0.77 1.30 -14.67
C LYS A 430 0.04 1.99 -15.82
N VAL A 431 -0.16 1.27 -16.93
CA VAL A 431 -0.91 1.76 -18.08
C VAL A 431 -2.38 1.98 -17.72
N PHE A 432 -3.00 1.02 -17.02
CA PHE A 432 -4.39 1.11 -16.61
C PHE A 432 -4.66 2.30 -15.66
N SER A 433 -3.75 2.56 -14.72
CA SER A 433 -3.82 3.74 -13.84
C SER A 433 -3.80 5.05 -14.63
N GLN A 434 -2.89 5.20 -15.59
CA GLN A 434 -2.84 6.39 -16.45
C GLN A 434 -4.10 6.52 -17.30
N LEU A 435 -4.57 5.42 -17.89
CA LEU A 435 -5.79 5.38 -18.70
C LEU A 435 -7.01 5.83 -17.89
N ILE A 436 -7.19 5.30 -16.68
CA ILE A 436 -8.36 5.62 -15.86
C ILE A 436 -8.33 7.05 -15.32
N ARG A 437 -7.15 7.60 -15.03
CA ARG A 437 -6.99 9.03 -14.69
C ARG A 437 -7.43 9.92 -15.84
N LYS A 438 -6.94 9.66 -17.06
CA LYS A 438 -7.33 10.41 -18.25
C LYS A 438 -8.80 10.21 -18.62
N ALA A 439 -9.34 9.02 -18.44
CA ALA A 439 -10.77 8.75 -18.60
C ALA A 439 -11.59 9.57 -17.58
N HIS A 440 -11.17 9.61 -16.32
CA HIS A 440 -11.84 10.39 -15.28
C HIS A 440 -11.84 11.89 -15.59
N GLU A 441 -10.68 12.47 -15.94
CA GLU A 441 -10.53 13.88 -16.36
C GLU A 441 -11.47 14.25 -17.52
N LYS A 442 -11.58 13.37 -18.53
CA LYS A 442 -12.41 13.59 -19.72
C LYS A 442 -13.87 13.13 -19.55
N ASN A 443 -14.27 12.76 -18.33
CA ASN A 443 -15.60 12.21 -18.02
C ASN A 443 -16.00 11.02 -18.91
N LEU A 444 -15.02 10.19 -19.26
CA LEU A 444 -15.19 8.93 -19.95
C LEU A 444 -15.49 7.81 -18.94
N ILE A 445 -15.91 6.66 -19.46
CA ILE A 445 -16.17 5.44 -18.71
C ILE A 445 -15.52 4.24 -19.39
N ILE A 446 -14.89 3.36 -18.61
CA ILE A 446 -14.17 2.19 -19.13
C ILE A 446 -15.02 0.91 -18.98
N PRO A 447 -15.35 0.20 -20.08
CA PRO A 447 -16.12 -1.04 -20.01
C PRO A 447 -15.33 -2.16 -19.34
N THR A 448 -16.03 -3.01 -18.58
CA THR A 448 -15.45 -4.25 -18.05
C THR A 448 -15.63 -5.35 -19.08
N VAL A 449 -14.61 -5.55 -19.92
CA VAL A 449 -14.63 -6.56 -21.00
C VAL A 449 -13.98 -7.85 -20.51
N LYS A 450 -14.57 -9.01 -20.82
CA LYS A 450 -13.92 -10.30 -20.61
C LYS A 450 -12.78 -10.45 -21.62
N VAL A 451 -11.61 -10.84 -21.15
CA VAL A 451 -10.49 -11.18 -22.03
C VAL A 451 -10.92 -12.40 -22.84
N ALA A 452 -11.09 -12.23 -24.15
CA ALA A 452 -11.22 -13.36 -25.06
C ALA A 452 -9.83 -13.93 -25.33
N GLU A 453 -9.72 -15.25 -25.54
CA GLU A 453 -8.53 -15.83 -26.15
C GLU A 453 -8.43 -15.26 -27.56
N ASN A 454 -7.46 -14.35 -27.76
CA ASN A 454 -7.22 -13.79 -29.07
C ASN A 454 -6.31 -14.73 -29.86
N ALA A 455 -6.57 -14.83 -31.16
CA ALA A 455 -5.61 -15.34 -32.13
C ALA A 455 -4.38 -14.43 -32.18
N ASP A 456 -3.21 -14.99 -32.46
CA ASP A 456 -1.99 -14.23 -32.72
C ASP A 456 -2.22 -13.22 -33.85
N PHE A 457 -1.58 -12.05 -33.74
CA PHE A 457 -1.61 -11.02 -34.78
C PHE A 457 -0.24 -10.93 -35.46
N GLU A 458 -0.21 -10.51 -36.72
CA GLU A 458 1.03 -10.31 -37.45
C GLU A 458 1.87 -9.21 -36.77
N GLY A 459 3.12 -9.56 -36.44
CA GLY A 459 4.07 -8.68 -35.76
C GLY A 459 4.86 -7.78 -36.71
N ALA A 460 6.10 -7.47 -36.33
CA ALA A 460 6.98 -6.62 -37.14
C ALA A 460 7.52 -7.35 -38.38
N THR A 461 7.69 -6.61 -39.48
CA THR A 461 8.46 -7.06 -40.64
C THR A 461 9.96 -7.01 -40.33
N VAL A 462 10.68 -8.10 -40.56
CA VAL A 462 12.14 -8.16 -40.48
C VAL A 462 12.71 -8.09 -41.89
N ILE A 463 13.56 -7.11 -42.16
CA ILE A 463 14.25 -6.99 -43.45
C ILE A 463 15.26 -8.14 -43.55
N GLU A 464 15.32 -8.80 -44.70
CA GLU A 464 16.33 -9.81 -44.97
C GLU A 464 17.74 -9.21 -44.86
N PRO A 465 18.58 -9.65 -43.92
CA PRO A 465 19.87 -9.03 -43.70
C PRO A 465 20.83 -9.38 -44.84
N ILE A 466 21.57 -8.38 -45.33
CA ILE A 466 22.75 -8.63 -46.17
C ILE A 466 23.83 -9.23 -45.27
N ARG A 467 23.97 -10.55 -45.31
CA ARG A 467 24.96 -11.27 -44.50
C ARG A 467 26.36 -11.05 -45.05
N GLY A 468 27.30 -10.65 -44.21
CA GLY A 468 28.69 -10.46 -44.61
C GLY A 468 29.56 -9.95 -43.46
N HIS A 469 30.88 -10.01 -43.65
CA HIS A 469 31.84 -9.39 -42.74
C HIS A 469 32.09 -7.93 -43.18
N PHE A 470 31.47 -6.98 -42.49
CA PHE A 470 31.63 -5.55 -42.79
C PHE A 470 32.90 -5.01 -42.10
N ARG A 471 33.90 -4.59 -42.88
CA ARG A 471 35.05 -3.84 -42.36
C ARG A 471 34.61 -2.39 -42.11
N ILE A 472 34.48 -2.01 -40.84
CA ILE A 472 34.32 -0.62 -40.43
C ILE A 472 35.74 -0.04 -40.34
N TYR A 473 36.06 0.91 -41.22
CA TYR A 473 37.35 1.62 -41.23
C TYR A 473 37.38 2.75 -40.21
#